data_AF-A0A7J8IG45-F1
#
_entry.id   AF-A0A7J8IG45-F1
#
_cell.length_a   1.000
_cell.length_b   1.000
_cell.length_c   1.000
_cell.angle_alpha   90.00
_cell.angle_beta   90.00
_cell.angle_gamma   90.00
#
_symmetry.space_group_name_H-M   'P 1'
#
loop_
_entity.id
_entity.type
_entity.pdbx_description
1 polymer ?
#
loop_
_entity_poly.entity_id
_entity_poly.type
_entity_poly.pdbx_seq_one_letter_code
_entity_poly.pdbx_strand_id
1 'polypeptide(L)'
;MAQSLALSLLVLVMALCIPRTQGSDGGAQDCCLKYSERKIPTSVVRSYRKQEPSLGCPIPAILFSPRKRSQPELCADPKETWVQQLMQHLDMPKQKSGQRCKKDKSGKKGKGSKGCKR
;
A
#
# COMPACT_ATOMS: atom_id res chain seq x y z
N MET A 1 -8.62 -22.63 53.85
CA MET A 1 -9.63 -22.62 52.76
C MET A 1 -10.03 -21.20 52.36
N ALA A 2 -10.58 -20.37 53.26
CA ALA A 2 -11.03 -19.01 52.93
C ALA A 2 -9.93 -18.04 52.47
N GLN A 3 -8.73 -18.11 53.06
CA GLN A 3 -7.60 -17.24 52.70
C GLN A 3 -7.09 -17.50 51.28
N SER A 4 -7.03 -18.77 50.88
CA SER A 4 -6.64 -19.15 49.52
C SER A 4 -7.65 -18.66 48.48
N LEU A 5 -8.95 -18.74 48.80
CA LEU A 5 -10.02 -18.23 47.93
C LEU A 5 -9.96 -16.71 47.78
N ALA A 6 -9.67 -15.98 48.87
CA ALA A 6 -9.53 -14.53 48.85
C ALA A 6 -8.34 -14.07 47.97
N LEU A 7 -7.20 -14.76 48.08
CA LEU A 7 -6.02 -14.48 47.25
C LEU A 7 -6.30 -14.77 45.77
N SER A 8 -6.96 -15.90 45.45
CA SER A 8 -7.35 -16.22 44.08
C SER A 8 -8.30 -15.19 43.48
N LEU A 9 -9.27 -14.69 44.26
CA LEU A 9 -10.20 -13.66 43.82
C LEU A 9 -9.47 -12.34 43.51
N LEU A 10 -8.52 -11.96 44.37
CA LEU A 10 -7.76 -10.72 44.25
C LEU A 10 -6.84 -10.74 43.00
N VAL A 11 -6.23 -11.88 42.70
CA VAL A 11 -5.42 -12.08 41.48
C VAL A 11 -6.30 -12.00 40.22
N LEU A 12 -7.49 -12.58 40.24
CA LEU A 12 -8.46 -12.51 39.13
C LEU A 12 -8.90 -11.07 38.84
N VAL A 13 -9.21 -10.29 39.89
CA VAL A 13 -9.58 -8.87 39.74
C VAL A 13 -8.43 -8.06 39.14
N MET A 14 -7.20 -8.26 39.63
CA MET A 14 -6.02 -7.55 39.09
C MET A 14 -5.76 -7.90 37.61
N ALA A 15 -5.93 -9.15 37.21
CA ALA A 15 -5.76 -9.58 35.82
C ALA A 15 -6.84 -9.01 34.88
N LEU A 16 -8.05 -8.76 35.39
CA LEU A 16 -9.15 -8.13 34.65
C LEU A 16 -9.02 -6.60 34.62
N CYS A 17 -8.38 -6.01 35.62
CA CYS A 17 -8.10 -4.57 35.69
C CYS A 17 -6.91 -4.12 34.83
N ILE A 18 -6.19 -5.04 34.16
CA ILE A 18 -5.16 -4.64 33.20
C ILE A 18 -5.88 -4.05 32.00
N PRO A 19 -5.68 -2.74 31.69
CA PRO A 19 -6.23 -2.18 30.47
C PRO A 19 -5.66 -2.98 29.30
N ARG A 20 -6.55 -3.68 28.58
CA ARG A 20 -6.21 -4.29 27.31
C ARG A 20 -5.91 -3.13 26.37
N THR A 21 -4.65 -2.75 26.26
CA THR A 21 -4.18 -1.81 25.24
C THR A 21 -4.33 -2.52 23.90
N GLN A 22 -5.55 -2.51 23.36
CA GLN A 22 -5.78 -2.77 21.96
C GLN A 22 -5.15 -1.58 21.23
N GLY A 23 -3.89 -1.75 20.81
CA GLY A 23 -3.30 -0.89 19.82
C GLY A 23 -4.20 -0.95 18.60
N SER A 24 -5.03 0.08 18.43
CA SER A 24 -5.80 0.25 17.21
C SER A 24 -4.81 0.57 16.11
N ASP A 25 -4.41 -0.46 15.35
CA ASP A 25 -3.79 -0.32 14.02
C ASP A 25 -4.83 0.22 12.99
N GLY A 26 -6.00 0.65 13.48
CA GLY A 26 -7.07 1.26 12.73
C GLY A 26 -6.87 2.76 12.57
N GLY A 27 -6.20 3.16 11.49
CA GLY A 27 -6.62 4.32 10.71
C GLY A 27 -6.32 5.70 11.30
N ALA A 28 -5.20 5.88 12.00
CA ALA A 28 -4.54 7.17 11.86
C ALA A 28 -4.07 7.26 10.41
N GLN A 29 -4.45 8.31 9.69
CA GLN A 29 -3.86 8.59 8.38
C GLN A 29 -2.40 8.99 8.65
N ASP A 30 -1.52 8.00 8.83
CA ASP A 30 -0.10 8.19 9.06
C ASP A 30 0.48 8.88 7.84
N CYS A 31 0.60 10.19 7.96
CA CYS A 31 1.25 10.98 6.95
C CYS A 31 2.74 11.04 7.21
N CYS A 32 3.46 11.25 6.13
CA CYS A 32 4.90 11.31 6.17
C CYS A 32 5.37 12.50 6.99
N LEU A 33 6.23 12.25 7.97
CA LEU A 33 6.93 13.26 8.77
C LEU A 33 8.43 13.31 8.46
N LYS A 34 8.99 12.26 7.87
CA LYS A 34 10.41 12.17 7.47
C LYS A 34 10.56 11.33 6.19
N TYR A 35 11.43 11.77 5.29
CA TYR A 35 11.76 11.05 4.07
C TYR A 35 12.72 9.88 4.31
N SER A 36 12.66 8.87 3.43
CA SER A 36 13.65 7.79 3.38
C SER A 36 15.03 8.32 3.02
N GLU A 37 16.03 7.99 3.83
CA GLU A 37 17.44 8.33 3.57
C GLU A 37 18.05 7.46 2.46
N ARG A 38 17.40 6.34 2.12
CA ARG A 38 17.86 5.39 1.10
C ARG A 38 16.96 5.43 -0.13
N LYS A 39 17.60 5.38 -1.30
CA LYS A 39 16.90 5.22 -2.58
C LYS A 39 16.11 3.93 -2.59
N ILE A 40 14.85 4.01 -3.02
CA ILE A 40 13.93 2.87 -3.07
C ILE A 40 14.03 2.23 -4.46
N PRO A 41 14.36 0.94 -4.57
CA PRO A 41 14.41 0.28 -5.86
C PRO A 41 13.02 0.09 -6.48
N THR A 42 12.91 0.24 -7.80
CA THR A 42 11.65 0.08 -8.56
C THR A 42 11.00 -1.30 -8.39
N SER A 43 11.81 -2.33 -8.17
CA SER A 43 11.36 -3.73 -8.06
C SER A 43 10.53 -4.01 -6.81
N VAL A 44 10.73 -3.28 -5.70
CA VAL A 44 10.05 -3.53 -4.43
C VAL A 44 8.75 -2.75 -4.28
N VAL A 45 8.49 -1.78 -5.15
CA VAL A 45 7.32 -0.91 -5.12
C VAL A 45 6.25 -1.41 -6.09
N ARG A 46 4.98 -1.24 -5.71
CA ARG A 46 3.81 -1.59 -6.53
C ARG A 46 3.11 -0.37 -7.13
N SER A 47 2.99 0.69 -6.34
CA SER A 47 2.24 1.90 -6.64
C SER A 47 2.76 3.03 -5.75
N TYR A 48 2.28 4.25 -6.00
CA TYR A 48 2.55 5.38 -5.14
C TYR A 48 1.27 6.19 -4.91
N ARG A 49 1.25 7.00 -3.85
CA ARG A 49 0.27 8.07 -3.64
C ARG A 49 0.98 9.38 -3.33
N LYS A 50 0.34 10.49 -3.66
CA LYS A 50 0.80 11.84 -3.33
C LYS A 50 0.17 12.26 -2.00
N GLN A 51 1.00 12.80 -1.11
CA GLN A 51 0.59 13.46 0.11
C GLN A 51 0.74 14.97 -0.10
N GLU A 52 -0.40 15.66 -0.09
CA GLU A 52 -0.44 17.11 -0.08
C GLU A 52 -0.30 17.64 1.35
N PRO A 53 0.35 18.81 1.55
CA PRO A 53 0.39 19.45 2.85
C PRO A 53 -1.00 19.79 3.38
N SER A 54 -1.25 19.57 4.66
CA SER A 54 -2.55 19.82 5.33
C SER A 54 -2.35 20.12 6.82
N LEU A 55 -3.42 20.52 7.52
CA LEU A 55 -3.41 20.93 8.94
C LEU A 55 -2.88 19.89 9.96
N GLY A 56 -2.58 18.66 9.53
CA GLY A 56 -1.88 17.63 10.33
C GLY A 56 -0.66 17.01 9.64
N CYS A 57 -0.35 17.41 8.40
CA CYS A 57 0.69 16.81 7.57
C CYS A 57 1.47 17.93 6.89
N PRO A 58 2.50 18.50 7.55
CA PRO A 58 3.10 19.75 7.11
C PRO A 58 4.01 19.60 5.88
N ILE A 59 4.45 18.38 5.56
CA ILE A 59 5.40 18.14 4.46
C ILE A 59 4.73 17.45 3.26
N PRO A 60 5.04 17.90 2.03
CA PRO A 60 4.63 17.20 0.81
C PRO A 60 5.44 15.92 0.65
N ALA A 61 4.81 14.79 0.34
CA ALA A 61 5.54 13.53 0.23
C ALA A 61 4.97 12.61 -0.85
N ILE A 62 5.83 11.73 -1.38
CA ILE A 62 5.42 10.59 -2.19
C ILE A 62 5.48 9.35 -1.31
N LEU A 63 4.33 8.66 -1.16
CA LEU A 63 4.26 7.43 -0.39
C LEU A 63 4.24 6.26 -1.35
N PHE A 64 5.32 5.50 -1.36
CA PHE A 64 5.47 4.30 -2.18
C PHE A 64 4.90 3.09 -1.45
N SER A 65 3.91 2.43 -2.05
CA SER A 65 3.34 1.21 -1.52
C SER A 65 4.21 0.01 -1.91
N PRO A 66 4.81 -0.71 -0.94
CA PRO A 66 5.63 -1.88 -1.24
C PRO A 66 4.79 -3.03 -1.80
N ARG A 67 5.44 -3.95 -2.52
CA ARG A 67 4.79 -5.18 -3.02
C ARG A 67 4.40 -6.12 -1.89
N LYS A 68 5.22 -6.17 -0.83
CA LYS A 68 4.94 -6.96 0.37
C LYS A 68 3.94 -6.20 1.24
N ARG A 69 2.71 -6.72 1.37
CA ARG A 69 1.63 -6.09 2.15
C ARG A 69 1.97 -5.91 3.64
N SER A 70 2.89 -6.71 4.17
CA SER A 70 3.33 -6.60 5.56
C SER A 70 4.34 -5.48 5.80
N GLN A 71 4.78 -4.77 4.75
CA GLN A 71 5.69 -3.64 4.90
C GLN A 71 4.91 -2.33 4.87
N PRO A 72 5.27 -1.36 5.71
CA PRO A 72 4.66 -0.03 5.71
C PRO A 72 5.02 0.71 4.42
N GLU A 73 4.28 1.76 4.14
CA GLU A 73 4.54 2.64 3.00
C GLU A 73 5.83 3.43 3.22
N LEU A 74 6.54 3.65 2.12
CA LEU A 74 7.85 4.29 2.15
C LEU A 74 7.71 5.74 1.73
N CYS A 75 8.11 6.63 2.62
CA CYS A 75 8.19 8.07 2.39
C CYS A 75 9.35 8.45 1.47
N ALA A 76 9.09 9.31 0.48
CA ALA A 76 10.12 9.89 -0.36
C ALA A 76 9.85 11.37 -0.67
N ASP A 77 10.92 12.15 -0.85
CA ASP A 77 10.86 13.57 -1.19
C ASP A 77 10.48 13.75 -2.67
N PRO A 78 9.37 14.45 -3.01
CA PRO A 78 9.00 14.71 -4.41
C PRO A 78 10.06 15.51 -5.20
N LYS A 79 10.98 16.20 -4.53
CA LYS A 79 12.04 17.01 -5.17
C LYS A 79 13.20 16.17 -5.69
N GLU A 80 13.34 14.93 -5.23
CA GLU A 80 14.43 14.05 -5.63
C GLU A 80 14.23 13.49 -7.05
N THR A 81 15.29 13.56 -7.87
CA THR A 81 15.23 13.11 -9.27
C THR A 81 14.87 11.64 -9.42
N TRP A 82 15.41 10.78 -8.54
CA TRP A 82 15.12 9.35 -8.55
C TRP A 82 13.66 9.03 -8.19
N VAL A 83 13.02 9.88 -7.37
CA VAL A 83 11.60 9.74 -6.98
C VAL A 83 10.72 10.02 -8.18
N GLN A 84 11.02 11.09 -8.93
CA GLN A 84 10.30 11.45 -10.15
C GLN A 84 10.43 10.37 -11.23
N GLN A 85 11.64 9.83 -11.42
CA GLN A 85 11.88 8.72 -12.33
C GLN A 85 11.10 7.46 -11.93
N LEU A 86 11.07 7.15 -10.63
CA LEU A 86 10.29 6.02 -10.10
C LEU A 86 8.78 6.22 -10.32
N MET A 87 8.25 7.43 -10.09
CA MET A 87 6.85 7.75 -10.38
C MET A 87 6.52 7.54 -11.85
N GLN A 88 7.35 8.07 -12.77
CA GLN A 88 7.17 7.89 -14.21
C GLN A 88 7.16 6.40 -14.60
N HIS A 89 8.07 5.60 -14.04
CA HIS A 89 8.11 4.17 -14.27
C HIS A 89 6.84 3.45 -13.75
N LEU A 90 6.25 3.93 -12.67
CA LEU A 90 5.00 3.39 -12.10
C LEU A 90 3.75 3.86 -12.87
N ASP A 91 3.79 5.04 -13.48
CA ASP A 91 2.72 5.59 -14.33
C ASP A 91 2.69 4.96 -15.73
N MET A 92 3.81 4.38 -16.18
CA MET A 92 3.86 3.68 -17.46
C MET A 92 2.81 2.56 -17.50
N PRO A 93 1.94 2.51 -18.53
CA PRO A 93 0.98 1.44 -18.67
C PRO A 93 1.75 0.13 -18.77
N LYS A 94 1.46 -0.82 -17.87
CA LYS A 94 2.00 -2.18 -17.98
C LYS A 94 1.54 -2.73 -19.32
N GLN A 95 2.43 -2.73 -20.32
CA GLN A 95 2.16 -3.43 -21.57
C GLN A 95 1.86 -4.87 -21.18
N LYS A 96 0.61 -5.28 -21.36
CA LYS A 96 0.21 -6.68 -21.25
C LYS A 96 0.92 -7.42 -22.38
N SER A 97 2.16 -7.86 -22.14
CA SER A 97 2.86 -8.82 -22.98
C SER A 97 2.18 -10.18 -22.81
N GLY A 98 1.09 -10.36 -23.54
CA GLY A 98 0.28 -11.59 -23.54
C GLY A 98 -0.96 -11.42 -24.40
N GLN A 99 -0.83 -11.69 -25.70
CA GLN A 99 -1.94 -11.80 -26.65
C GLN A 99 -3.04 -12.73 -26.10
N ARG A 100 -4.30 -12.33 -26.21
CA ARG A 100 -5.28 -13.13 -26.95
C ARG A 100 -6.40 -12.22 -27.44
N CYS A 101 -6.34 -11.88 -28.73
CA CYS A 101 -7.54 -11.53 -29.47
C CYS A 101 -8.55 -12.68 -29.26
N LYS A 102 -9.64 -12.43 -28.54
CA LYS A 102 -10.77 -13.36 -28.49
C LYS A 102 -11.47 -13.29 -29.85
N LYS A 103 -11.26 -14.32 -30.66
CA LYS A 103 -12.10 -14.63 -31.81
C LYS A 103 -13.27 -15.46 -31.29
N ASP A 104 -14.33 -14.80 -30.86
CA ASP A 104 -15.60 -15.47 -30.62
C ASP A 104 -16.29 -15.69 -31.98
N LYS A 105 -16.46 -16.97 -32.36
CA LYS A 105 -17.25 -17.38 -33.52
C LYS A 105 -18.72 -17.38 -33.10
N SER A 106 -19.53 -16.49 -33.67
CA SER A 106 -20.95 -16.77 -33.94
C SER A 106 -21.35 -16.01 -35.21
N GLY A 107 -21.86 -16.74 -36.19
CA GLY A 107 -21.87 -16.34 -37.60
C GLY A 107 -23.04 -15.47 -38.03
N LYS A 108 -22.78 -14.54 -38.96
CA LYS A 108 -23.54 -14.32 -40.20
C LYS A 108 -22.80 -13.33 -41.11
N LYS A 109 -22.43 -13.81 -42.31
CA LYS A 109 -22.29 -13.13 -43.61
C LYS A 109 -21.97 -11.62 -43.62
N GLY A 110 -20.76 -11.23 -44.03
CA GLY A 110 -20.47 -9.86 -44.48
C GLY A 110 -18.98 -9.52 -44.62
N LYS A 111 -18.57 -9.08 -45.82
CA LYS A 111 -17.21 -8.64 -46.24
C LYS A 111 -16.58 -7.62 -45.29
N GLY A 112 -15.28 -7.75 -45.04
CA GLY A 112 -14.45 -6.67 -44.47
C GLY A 112 -13.00 -7.11 -44.24
N SER A 113 -12.12 -6.84 -45.21
CA SER A 113 -10.69 -7.08 -45.10
C SER A 113 -10.08 -6.23 -43.98
N LYS A 114 -9.54 -6.85 -42.93
CA LYS A 114 -8.60 -6.19 -42.01
C LYS A 114 -7.24 -6.87 -42.14
N GLY A 115 -6.39 -6.29 -42.98
CA GLY A 115 -4.97 -6.63 -43.03
C GLY A 115 -4.26 -5.97 -41.86
N CYS A 116 -3.60 -6.77 -41.01
CA CYS A 116 -2.51 -6.29 -40.18
C CYS A 116 -1.24 -6.34 -41.04
N LYS A 117 -0.69 -5.19 -41.42
CA LYS A 117 0.67 -5.13 -41.98
C LYS A 117 1.68 -5.30 -40.84
N ARG A 118 2.70 -6.12 -41.10
CA ARG A 118 3.89 -6.32 -40.29
C ARG A 118 4.65 -5.00 -40.10
#